data_AF-A0A2M8PL71-F1
#
_entry.id   AF-A0A2M8PL71-F1
#
_cell.length_a   1.000
_cell.length_b   1.000
_cell.length_c   1.000
_cell.angle_alpha   90.00
_cell.angle_beta   90.00
_cell.angle_gamma   90.00
#
_symmetry.space_group_name_H-M   'P 1'
#
loop_
_entity.id
_entity.type
_entity.pdbx_description
1 polymer ?
#
loop_
_entity_poly.entity_id
_entity_poly.type
_entity_poly.pdbx_seq_one_letter_code
_entity_poly.pdbx_strand_id
1 'polypeptide(L)'
;LMFDGFICEKNSRALELLKECSDYCFDKIGYRVEFINKPMSEPKYKLQNIRPIKTDSDAAEKFLELFGHDRAVVCKGTLYLFDDTTGLWSDDKLIVHRFLAKHAEQFNIVGRESGYGNMTTLQTKVRKYLKALVRVDDNWLERTSDSSLGYLLYNNGIYDIVNGKFIKGFDPHIVFHKRIHFDYEP
;
A
#
# COMPACT_ATOMS: atom_id res chain seq x y z
N LEU A 1 -22.33 20.24 16.51
CA LEU A 1 -21.11 19.45 16.78
C LEU A 1 -21.11 19.10 18.26
N MET A 2 -21.01 17.82 18.60
CA MET A 2 -20.85 17.37 19.99
C MET A 2 -19.37 17.03 20.17
N PHE A 3 -18.69 17.74 21.07
CA PHE A 3 -17.29 17.48 21.39
C PHE A 3 -17.20 16.23 22.27
N ASP A 4 -16.45 15.21 21.84
CA ASP A 4 -16.34 13.91 22.52
C ASP A 4 -15.08 13.77 23.41
N GLY A 5 -14.32 14.86 23.58
CA GLY A 5 -13.14 14.93 24.43
C GLY A 5 -11.81 15.07 23.69
N PHE A 6 -10.71 14.99 24.44
CA PHE A 6 -9.33 15.04 23.93
C PHE A 6 -8.45 14.04 24.69
N ILE A 7 -7.36 13.61 24.06
CA ILE A 7 -6.42 12.64 24.65
C ILE A 7 -5.35 13.40 25.43
N CYS A 8 -5.04 12.95 26.64
CA CYS A 8 -3.98 13.50 27.49
C CYS A 8 -3.06 12.37 27.96
N GLU A 9 -1.78 12.68 28.17
CA GLU A 9 -0.84 11.75 28.79
C GLU A 9 -1.27 11.41 30.22
N LYS A 10 -1.04 10.17 30.63
CA LYS A 10 -1.42 9.68 31.97
C LYS A 10 -0.45 10.20 33.03
N ASN A 11 -0.56 11.49 33.35
CA ASN A 11 0.23 12.16 34.37
C ASN A 11 -0.68 12.88 35.38
N SER A 12 -0.12 13.32 36.50
CA SER A 12 -0.85 14.02 37.57
C SER A 12 -1.50 15.33 37.10
N ARG A 13 -1.00 15.92 36.01
CA ARG A 13 -1.48 17.18 35.43
C ARG A 13 -2.79 17.01 34.65
N ALA A 14 -3.14 15.80 34.24
CA ALA A 14 -4.40 15.55 33.53
C ALA A 14 -5.62 15.92 34.38
N LEU A 15 -5.61 15.65 35.69
CA LEU A 15 -6.72 16.00 36.58
C LEU A 15 -6.83 17.51 36.82
N GLU A 16 -5.69 18.21 36.91
CA GLU A 16 -5.62 19.66 37.06
C GLU A 16 -6.19 20.36 35.82
N LEU A 17 -5.83 19.88 34.62
CA LEU A 17 -6.33 20.39 33.36
C LEU A 17 -7.87 20.27 33.23
N LEU A 18 -8.47 19.14 33.67
CA LEU A 18 -9.92 18.96 33.66
C LEU A 18 -10.63 19.99 34.55
N LYS A 19 -10.02 20.33 35.69
CA LYS A 19 -10.53 21.35 36.60
C LYS A 19 -10.41 22.74 35.98
N GLU A 20 -9.27 23.08 35.39
CA GLU A 20 -9.07 24.35 34.68
C GLU A 20 -10.08 24.54 33.55
N CYS A 21 -10.35 23.49 32.77
CA CYS A 21 -11.38 23.53 31.72
C CYS A 21 -12.79 23.77 32.31
N SER A 22 -13.13 23.10 33.42
CA SER A 22 -14.41 23.32 34.10
C SER A 22 -14.57 24.76 34.56
N ASP A 23 -13.53 25.33 35.16
CA ASP A 23 -13.57 26.71 35.68
C ASP A 23 -13.64 27.71 34.51
N TYR A 24 -12.89 27.48 33.43
CA TYR A 24 -12.99 28.29 32.21
C TYR A 24 -14.39 28.25 31.59
N CYS A 25 -15.03 27.09 31.51
CA CYS A 25 -16.41 26.99 31.04
C CYS A 25 -17.36 27.77 31.93
N PHE A 26 -17.23 27.66 33.25
CA PHE A 26 -18.05 28.41 34.19
C PHE A 26 -17.91 29.92 33.98
N ASP A 27 -16.69 30.42 33.85
CA ASP A 27 -16.40 31.84 33.63
C ASP A 27 -16.97 32.36 32.29
N LYS A 28 -17.04 31.51 31.26
CA LYS A 28 -17.48 31.93 29.92
C LYS A 28 -18.98 31.81 29.68
N ILE A 29 -19.62 30.78 30.23
CA ILE A 29 -21.03 30.49 29.94
C ILE A 29 -21.93 30.48 31.16
N GLY A 30 -21.39 30.68 32.38
CA GLY A 30 -22.15 30.74 33.62
C GLY A 30 -22.68 29.38 34.13
N TYR A 31 -22.35 28.30 33.43
CA TYR A 31 -22.71 26.93 33.78
C TYR A 31 -21.47 26.11 34.10
N ARG A 32 -21.52 25.34 35.18
CA ARG A 32 -20.43 24.44 35.54
C ARG A 32 -20.54 23.17 34.70
N VAL A 33 -19.49 22.89 33.94
CA VAL A 33 -19.36 21.68 33.12
C VAL A 33 -18.34 20.77 33.79
N GLU A 34 -18.78 19.58 34.22
CA GLU A 34 -17.89 18.60 34.83
C GLU A 34 -17.22 17.75 33.74
N PHE A 35 -15.89 17.78 33.71
CA PHE A 35 -15.10 16.95 32.81
C PHE A 35 -14.62 15.70 33.54
N ILE A 36 -14.94 14.52 32.98
CA ILE A 36 -14.58 13.23 33.57
C ILE A 36 -13.49 12.54 32.74
N ASN A 37 -12.50 11.96 33.44
CA ASN A 37 -11.51 11.10 32.80
C ASN A 37 -12.14 9.74 32.49
N LYS A 38 -12.39 9.46 31.21
CA LYS A 38 -12.89 8.16 30.75
C LYS A 38 -11.72 7.32 30.23
N PRO A 39 -11.67 6.00 30.53
CA PRO A 39 -10.73 5.12 29.88
C PRO A 39 -10.96 5.16 28.36
N MET A 40 -9.87 5.22 27.60
CA MET A 40 -9.93 5.20 26.15
C MET A 40 -10.63 3.90 25.73
N SER A 41 -11.76 4.01 25.04
CA SER A 41 -12.35 2.87 24.33
C SER A 41 -11.31 2.35 23.35
N GLU A 42 -11.21 1.03 23.14
CA GLU A 42 -10.23 0.46 22.20
C GLU A 42 -10.15 1.32 20.93
N PRO A 43 -8.97 1.83 20.56
CA PRO A 43 -8.86 2.66 19.38
C PRO A 43 -9.44 1.86 18.21
N LYS A 44 -10.54 2.37 17.61
CA LYS A 44 -11.13 1.80 16.39
C LYS A 44 -10.13 1.80 15.22
N TYR A 45 -9.00 2.47 15.38
CA TYR A 45 -7.90 2.54 14.44
C TYR A 45 -6.74 1.72 14.99
N LYS A 46 -6.43 0.61 14.31
CA LYS A 46 -5.12 -0.03 14.48
C LYS A 46 -4.08 0.99 14.05
N LEU A 47 -3.25 1.46 14.99
CA LEU A 47 -1.99 2.11 14.66
C LEU A 47 -1.20 1.07 13.86
N GLN A 48 -1.27 1.14 12.53
CA GLN A 48 -0.39 0.34 11.69
C GLN A 48 1.02 0.78 12.05
N ASN A 49 1.93 -0.18 12.28
CA ASN A 49 3.34 0.13 12.45
C ASN A 49 3.86 0.72 11.14
N ILE A 50 3.68 2.04 10.95
CA ILE A 50 4.17 2.75 9.78
C ILE A 50 5.68 2.86 9.98
N ARG A 51 6.45 1.94 9.38
CA ARG A 51 7.90 2.12 9.24
C ARG A 51 8.14 3.51 8.62
N PRO A 52 8.83 4.42 9.32
CA PRO A 52 9.06 5.77 8.83
C PRO A 52 9.98 5.74 7.61
N ILE A 53 9.57 6.41 6.53
CA ILE A 53 10.39 6.52 5.32
C ILE A 53 11.30 7.74 5.44
N LYS A 54 12.61 7.51 5.39
CA LYS A 54 13.63 8.58 5.44
C LYS A 54 14.40 8.70 4.13
N THR A 55 14.61 7.58 3.44
CA THR A 55 15.44 7.50 2.23
C THR A 55 14.72 6.84 1.06
N ASP A 56 15.31 6.96 -0.15
CA ASP A 56 14.81 6.27 -1.34
C ASP A 56 14.88 4.73 -1.18
N SER A 57 15.88 4.23 -0.44
CA SER A 57 16.03 2.81 -0.12
C SER A 57 14.93 2.31 0.81
N ASP A 58 14.61 3.08 1.87
CA ASP A 58 13.50 2.74 2.78
C ASP A 58 12.17 2.59 2.03
N ALA A 59 11.94 3.48 1.05
CA ALA A 59 10.75 3.41 0.22
C ALA A 59 10.73 2.19 -0.70
N ALA A 60 11.87 1.79 -1.25
CA ALA A 60 11.97 0.59 -2.09
C ALA A 60 11.81 -0.71 -1.28
N GLU A 61 12.36 -0.78 -0.08
CA GLU A 61 12.15 -1.91 0.83
C GLU A 61 10.68 -2.03 1.22
N LYS A 62 10.07 -0.93 1.67
CA LYS A 62 8.64 -0.91 2.02
C LYS A 62 7.74 -1.24 0.82
N PHE A 63 8.13 -0.82 -0.38
CA PHE A 63 7.45 -1.23 -1.60
C PHE A 63 7.42 -2.76 -1.73
N LEU A 64 8.57 -3.44 -1.58
CA LEU A 64 8.63 -4.90 -1.70
C LEU A 64 7.89 -5.63 -0.57
N GLU A 65 7.96 -5.10 0.65
CA GLU A 65 7.20 -5.61 1.80
C GLU A 65 5.68 -5.61 1.52
N LEU A 66 5.16 -4.53 0.91
CA LEU A 66 3.73 -4.40 0.61
C LEU A 66 3.32 -5.06 -0.72
N PHE A 67 4.20 -5.05 -1.71
CA PHE A 67 3.91 -5.53 -3.06
C PHE A 67 4.04 -7.05 -3.18
N GLY A 68 4.99 -7.64 -2.44
CA GLY A 68 5.35 -9.05 -2.51
C GLY A 68 6.64 -9.26 -3.29
N HIS A 69 7.64 -9.87 -2.65
CA HIS A 69 8.93 -10.18 -3.28
C HIS A 69 8.80 -11.17 -4.43
N ASP A 70 7.84 -12.09 -4.36
CA ASP A 70 7.52 -13.09 -5.39
C ASP A 70 6.97 -12.47 -6.68
N ARG A 71 6.43 -11.25 -6.59
CA ARG A 71 5.76 -10.52 -7.69
C ARG A 71 6.66 -9.54 -8.44
N ALA A 72 7.95 -9.56 -8.13
CA ALA A 72 8.99 -8.78 -8.79
C ALA A 72 10.18 -9.67 -9.16
N VAL A 73 10.78 -9.43 -10.33
CA VAL A 73 11.99 -10.13 -10.78
C VAL A 73 12.82 -9.22 -11.68
N VAL A 74 14.15 -9.31 -11.56
CA VAL A 74 15.07 -8.73 -12.54
C VAL A 74 15.56 -9.85 -13.45
N CYS A 75 15.32 -9.71 -14.75
CA CYS A 75 15.75 -10.67 -15.77
C CYS A 75 16.49 -9.93 -16.87
N LYS A 76 17.73 -10.31 -17.15
CA LYS A 76 18.61 -9.69 -18.17
C LYS A 76 18.72 -8.17 -17.99
N GLY A 77 18.80 -7.71 -16.73
CA GLY A 77 18.89 -6.28 -16.36
C GLY A 77 17.57 -5.49 -16.41
N THR A 78 16.47 -6.11 -16.84
CA THR A 78 15.13 -5.51 -16.88
C THR A 78 14.33 -5.90 -15.65
N LEU A 79 13.69 -4.91 -15.01
CA LEU A 79 12.80 -5.15 -13.87
C LEU A 79 11.39 -5.44 -14.40
N TYR A 80 10.90 -6.63 -14.13
CA TYR A 80 9.53 -7.04 -14.38
C TYR A 80 8.75 -7.05 -13.06
N LEU A 81 7.55 -6.50 -13.11
CA LEU A 81 6.60 -6.46 -12.01
C LEU A 81 5.27 -7.04 -12.48
N PHE A 82 4.58 -7.75 -11.61
CA PHE A 82 3.23 -8.22 -11.88
C PHE A 82 2.21 -7.08 -11.71
N ASP A 83 1.38 -6.86 -12.72
CA ASP A 83 0.38 -5.79 -12.72
C ASP A 83 -1.01 -6.32 -12.38
N ASP A 84 -1.47 -6.08 -11.15
CA ASP A 84 -2.81 -6.48 -10.69
C ASP A 84 -3.96 -5.91 -11.52
N THR A 85 -3.72 -4.84 -12.28
CA THR A 85 -4.77 -4.25 -13.11
C THR A 85 -4.95 -4.99 -14.43
N THR A 86 -3.91 -5.70 -14.88
CA THR A 86 -3.92 -6.36 -16.18
C THR A 86 -3.72 -7.86 -16.14
N GLY A 87 -3.14 -8.40 -15.06
CA GLY A 87 -2.71 -9.79 -14.95
C GLY A 87 -1.42 -10.10 -15.71
N LEU A 88 -0.74 -9.06 -16.22
CA LEU A 88 0.49 -9.21 -17.00
C LEU A 88 1.73 -9.01 -16.14
N TRP A 89 2.80 -9.72 -16.48
CA TRP A 89 4.15 -9.32 -16.08
C TRP A 89 4.70 -8.32 -17.07
N SER A 90 5.10 -7.14 -16.59
CA SER A 90 5.52 -6.02 -17.43
C SER A 90 6.64 -5.20 -16.81
N ASP A 91 7.43 -4.54 -17.65
CA ASP A 91 8.50 -3.63 -17.27
C ASP A 91 8.04 -2.16 -17.21
N ASP A 92 6.73 -1.91 -17.41
CA ASP A 92 6.14 -0.58 -17.38
C ASP A 92 6.36 0.11 -16.02
N LYS A 93 6.99 1.28 -16.08
CA LYS A 93 7.23 2.14 -14.93
C LYS A 93 5.94 2.58 -14.22
N LEU A 94 4.81 2.60 -14.92
CA LEU A 94 3.53 3.01 -14.34
C LEU A 94 3.03 2.05 -13.25
N ILE A 95 3.47 0.79 -13.24
CA ILE A 95 3.11 -0.16 -12.17
C ILE A 95 3.58 0.37 -10.81
N VAL A 96 4.83 0.82 -10.72
CA VAL A 96 5.39 1.43 -9.52
C VAL A 96 4.62 2.70 -9.14
N HIS A 97 4.31 3.55 -10.12
CA HIS A 97 3.62 4.82 -9.87
C HIS A 97 2.20 4.60 -9.33
N ARG A 98 1.44 3.71 -9.97
CA ARG A 98 0.07 3.35 -9.55
C ARG A 98 0.06 2.75 -8.15
N PHE A 99 1.00 1.84 -7.86
CA PHE A 99 1.12 1.24 -6.55
C PHE A 99 1.44 2.28 -5.48
N LEU A 100 2.46 3.11 -5.69
CA LEU A 100 2.84 4.14 -4.72
C LEU A 100 1.71 5.15 -4.48
N ALA A 101 0.99 5.56 -5.54
CA ALA A 101 -0.16 6.45 -5.43
C ALA A 101 -1.32 5.80 -4.65
N LYS A 102 -1.63 4.52 -4.91
CA LYS A 102 -2.66 3.76 -4.17
C LYS A 102 -2.34 3.64 -2.68
N HIS A 103 -1.06 3.61 -2.32
CA HIS A 103 -0.57 3.46 -0.94
C HIS A 103 0.01 4.76 -0.36
N ALA A 104 -0.36 5.93 -0.90
CA ALA A 104 0.33 7.20 -0.65
C ALA A 104 0.58 7.53 0.84
N GLU A 105 -0.41 7.28 1.70
CA GLU A 105 -0.30 7.52 3.15
C GLU A 105 0.83 6.73 3.81
N GLN A 106 1.11 5.52 3.31
CA GLN A 106 2.18 4.67 3.81
C GLN A 106 3.54 5.11 3.26
N PHE A 107 3.56 5.96 2.24
CA PHE A 107 4.75 6.40 1.53
C PHE A 107 5.15 7.86 1.82
N ASN A 108 4.62 8.43 2.90
CA ASN A 108 4.97 9.76 3.39
C ASN A 108 6.39 9.80 3.97
N ILE A 109 7.10 10.88 3.67
CA ILE A 109 8.43 11.15 4.20
C ILE A 109 8.27 11.84 5.55
N VAL A 110 9.03 11.40 6.56
CA VAL A 110 8.98 12.01 7.89
C VAL A 110 9.29 13.51 7.80
N GLY A 111 8.40 14.32 8.38
CA GLY A 111 8.55 15.79 8.41
C GLY A 111 8.18 16.49 7.09
N ARG A 112 7.47 15.83 6.16
CA ARG A 112 6.98 16.43 4.91
C ARG A 112 5.51 16.10 4.66
N GLU A 113 4.79 17.05 4.06
CA GLU A 113 3.39 16.87 3.63
C GLU A 113 3.26 15.97 2.38
N SER A 114 4.34 15.81 1.62
CA SER A 114 4.38 15.01 0.39
C SER A 114 5.47 13.95 0.45
N GLY A 115 5.16 12.75 -0.07
CA GLY A 115 6.10 11.63 -0.15
C GLY A 115 6.11 10.92 -1.51
N TYR A 116 6.54 9.66 -1.50
CA TYR A 116 6.70 8.85 -2.71
C TYR A 116 5.37 8.51 -3.38
N GLY A 117 4.23 8.62 -2.67
CA GLY A 117 2.91 8.43 -3.26
C GLY A 117 2.50 9.53 -4.24
N ASN A 118 3.01 10.75 -4.06
CA ASN A 118 2.46 11.95 -4.72
C ASN A 118 3.44 12.62 -5.70
N MET A 119 4.72 12.22 -5.69
CA MET A 119 5.77 12.87 -6.49
C MET A 119 6.40 11.91 -7.50
N THR A 120 6.15 12.13 -8.79
CA THR A 120 6.68 11.30 -9.90
C THR A 120 8.21 11.19 -9.89
N THR A 121 8.90 12.27 -9.49
CA THR A 121 10.37 12.29 -9.39
C THR A 121 10.88 11.32 -8.32
N LEU A 122 10.20 11.22 -7.19
CA LEU A 122 10.52 10.28 -6.11
C LEU A 122 10.13 8.84 -6.49
N GLN A 123 8.99 8.64 -7.15
CA GLN A 123 8.57 7.33 -7.67
C GLN A 123 9.61 6.73 -8.63
N THR A 124 10.20 7.58 -9.48
CA THR A 124 11.26 7.17 -10.41
C THR A 124 12.52 6.71 -9.68
N LYS A 125 12.83 7.29 -8.51
CA LYS A 125 13.98 6.87 -7.69
C LYS A 125 13.74 5.51 -7.05
N VAL A 126 12.54 5.27 -6.51
CA VAL A 126 12.16 3.95 -5.95
C VAL A 126 12.42 2.84 -6.95
N ARG A 127 11.99 3.01 -8.22
CA ARG A 127 12.24 2.02 -9.28
C ARG A 127 13.72 1.69 -9.48
N LYS A 128 14.63 2.65 -9.31
CA LYS A 128 16.07 2.40 -9.42
C LYS A 128 16.58 1.52 -8.28
N TYR A 129 16.14 1.78 -7.05
CA TYR A 129 16.51 0.96 -5.89
C TYR A 129 15.87 -0.43 -5.93
N LEU A 130 14.65 -0.55 -6.46
CA LEU A 130 14.00 -1.86 -6.67
C LEU A 130 14.87 -2.80 -7.51
N LYS A 131 15.51 -2.30 -8.58
CA LYS A 131 16.43 -3.11 -9.40
C LYS A 131 17.60 -3.72 -8.60
N ALA A 132 18.01 -3.08 -7.51
CA ALA A 132 19.10 -3.57 -6.65
C ALA A 132 18.63 -4.52 -5.54
N LEU A 133 17.35 -4.44 -5.14
CA LEU A 133 16.78 -5.23 -4.04
C LEU A 133 16.01 -6.46 -4.50
N VAL A 134 15.46 -6.44 -5.71
CA VAL A 134 14.67 -7.53 -6.27
C VAL A 134 15.58 -8.69 -6.67
N ARG A 135 15.08 -9.93 -6.55
CA ARG A 135 15.80 -11.12 -7.00
C ARG A 135 16.22 -10.99 -8.47
N VAL A 136 17.44 -11.43 -8.76
CA VAL A 136 17.95 -11.54 -10.12
C VAL A 136 17.79 -12.99 -10.58
N ASP A 137 17.11 -13.19 -11.71
CA ASP A 137 16.95 -14.46 -12.39
C ASP A 137 16.95 -14.20 -13.91
N ASP A 138 18.14 -14.29 -14.51
CA ASP A 138 18.35 -13.98 -15.93
C ASP A 138 17.75 -15.03 -16.88
N ASN A 139 17.38 -16.19 -16.35
CA ASN A 139 16.72 -17.26 -17.10
C ASN A 139 15.21 -17.27 -16.85
N TRP A 140 14.67 -16.31 -16.10
CA TRP A 140 13.26 -16.28 -15.71
C TRP A 140 12.33 -16.33 -16.92
N LEU A 141 12.55 -15.49 -17.94
CA LEU A 141 11.73 -15.46 -19.16
C LEU A 141 11.73 -16.80 -19.92
N GLU A 142 12.88 -17.49 -19.95
CA GLU A 142 13.00 -18.78 -20.63
C GLU A 142 12.32 -19.89 -19.83
N ARG A 143 12.47 -19.86 -18.49
CA ARG A 143 11.85 -20.83 -17.59
C ARG A 143 10.33 -20.69 -17.51
N THR A 144 9.80 -19.47 -17.69
CA THR A 144 8.36 -19.20 -17.58
C THR A 144 7.65 -19.06 -18.92
N SER A 145 8.35 -19.24 -20.05
CA SER A 145 7.77 -19.11 -21.40
C SER A 145 6.52 -19.95 -21.60
N ASP A 146 6.52 -21.14 -20.99
CA ASP A 146 5.47 -22.14 -21.17
C ASP A 146 4.46 -22.13 -20.00
N SER A 147 4.66 -21.26 -18.99
CA SER A 147 3.80 -21.24 -17.80
C SER A 147 2.35 -20.88 -18.12
N SER A 148 2.11 -20.06 -19.15
CA SER A 148 0.76 -19.72 -19.61
C SER A 148 0.18 -20.71 -20.61
N LEU A 149 0.90 -21.77 -20.99
CA LEU A 149 0.40 -22.75 -21.95
C LEU A 149 -0.84 -23.46 -21.40
N GLY A 150 -1.92 -23.50 -22.18
CA GLY A 150 -3.21 -24.02 -21.73
C GLY A 150 -4.10 -22.99 -21.02
N TYR A 151 -3.66 -21.73 -20.91
CA TYR A 151 -4.45 -20.65 -20.30
C TYR A 151 -4.65 -19.48 -21.26
N LEU A 152 -5.79 -18.79 -21.12
CA LEU A 152 -6.05 -17.51 -21.77
C LEU A 152 -6.30 -16.44 -20.72
N LEU A 153 -5.57 -15.33 -20.79
CA LEU A 153 -5.81 -14.17 -19.96
C LEU A 153 -6.84 -13.25 -20.62
N TYR A 154 -7.92 -12.95 -19.90
CA TYR A 154 -8.97 -11.98 -20.24
C TYR A 154 -8.86 -10.74 -19.34
N ASN A 155 -9.65 -9.71 -19.61
CA ASN A 155 -9.69 -8.49 -18.80
C ASN A 155 -10.16 -8.73 -17.35
N ASN A 156 -10.97 -9.76 -17.11
CA ASN A 156 -11.60 -10.07 -15.82
C ASN A 156 -11.08 -11.36 -15.15
N GLY A 157 -10.16 -12.10 -15.80
CA GLY A 157 -9.58 -13.29 -15.21
C GLY A 157 -8.89 -14.23 -16.20
N ILE A 158 -8.70 -15.48 -15.79
CA ILE A 158 -7.95 -16.49 -16.52
C ILE A 158 -8.90 -17.64 -16.89
N TYR A 159 -8.93 -18.00 -18.17
CA TYR A 159 -9.60 -19.20 -18.65
C TYR A 159 -8.60 -20.35 -18.74
N ASP A 160 -8.84 -21.42 -17.99
CA ASP A 160 -8.10 -22.68 -18.06
C ASP A 160 -8.73 -23.55 -19.15
N ILE A 161 -8.03 -23.71 -20.27
CA ILE A 161 -8.50 -24.48 -21.43
C ILE A 161 -8.56 -25.96 -21.09
N VAL A 162 -7.61 -26.46 -20.29
CA VAL A 162 -7.50 -27.90 -19.98
C VAL A 162 -8.68 -28.36 -19.14
N ASN A 163 -9.06 -27.56 -18.14
CA ASN A 163 -10.18 -27.86 -17.25
C ASN A 163 -11.50 -27.23 -17.72
N GLY A 164 -11.50 -26.44 -18.80
CA GLY A 164 -12.67 -25.72 -19.31
C GLY A 164 -13.28 -24.74 -18.32
N LYS A 165 -12.48 -24.12 -17.45
CA LYS A 165 -12.95 -23.34 -16.30
C LYS A 165 -12.42 -21.91 -16.33
N PHE A 166 -13.32 -20.96 -16.12
CA PHE A 166 -12.95 -19.57 -15.88
C PHE A 166 -12.65 -19.30 -14.39
N ILE A 167 -11.53 -18.65 -14.12
CA ILE A 167 -11.06 -18.23 -12.79
C ILE A 167 -11.08 -16.70 -12.77
N LYS A 168 -11.90 -16.11 -11.91
CA LYS A 168 -11.97 -14.66 -11.75
C LYS A 168 -10.72 -14.13 -11.06
N GLY A 169 -10.17 -13.03 -11.57
CA GLY A 169 -8.93 -12.43 -11.05
C GLY A 169 -7.67 -13.02 -11.69
N PHE A 170 -6.51 -12.57 -11.21
CA PHE A 170 -5.22 -12.87 -11.83
C PHE A 170 -4.29 -13.62 -10.89
N ASP A 171 -3.39 -14.41 -11.47
CA ASP A 171 -2.42 -15.23 -10.74
C ASP A 171 -0.99 -14.87 -11.20
N PRO A 172 -0.12 -14.36 -10.31
CA PRO A 172 1.26 -14.03 -10.66
C PRO A 172 2.14 -15.24 -10.98
N HIS A 173 1.73 -16.47 -10.62
CA HIS A 173 2.48 -17.69 -10.92
C HIS A 173 2.34 -18.16 -12.37
N ILE A 174 1.34 -17.65 -13.09
CA ILE A 174 1.14 -17.90 -14.51
C ILE A 174 1.62 -16.65 -15.28
N VAL A 175 2.71 -16.77 -16.02
CA VAL A 175 3.35 -15.60 -16.66
C VAL A 175 2.74 -15.33 -18.03
N PHE A 176 1.88 -14.32 -18.08
CA PHE A 176 1.35 -13.80 -19.34
C PHE A 176 2.12 -12.57 -19.81
N HIS A 177 2.41 -12.54 -21.11
CA HIS A 177 2.95 -11.37 -21.82
C HIS A 177 1.96 -10.72 -22.78
N LYS A 178 0.81 -11.37 -22.99
CA LYS A 178 -0.30 -10.92 -23.84
C LYS A 178 -1.61 -11.25 -23.17
N ARG A 179 -2.64 -10.48 -23.53
CA ARG A 179 -3.98 -10.60 -22.98
C ARG A 179 -5.01 -10.40 -24.08
N ILE A 180 -6.13 -11.09 -23.97
CA ILE A 180 -7.33 -10.85 -24.76
C ILE A 180 -8.06 -9.63 -24.18
N HIS A 181 -8.24 -8.58 -24.98
CA HIS A 181 -8.85 -7.31 -24.57
C HIS A 181 -10.39 -7.37 -24.50
N PHE A 182 -10.93 -8.47 -23.98
CA PHE A 182 -12.35 -8.69 -23.74
C PHE A 182 -12.53 -9.30 -22.34
N ASP A 183 -13.70 -9.10 -21.74
CA ASP A 183 -14.11 -9.88 -20.58
C ASP A 183 -14.56 -11.26 -21.05
N TYR A 184 -14.29 -12.29 -20.24
CA TYR A 184 -14.87 -13.60 -20.47
C TYR A 184 -16.34 -13.57 -20.05
N GLU A 185 -17.22 -13.95 -20.99
CA GLU A 185 -18.64 -14.19 -20.78
C GLU A 185 -18.93 -15.67 -21.10
N PRO A 186 -19.52 -16.46 -20.17
CA PRO A 186 -19.79 -17.88 -20.37
C PRO A 186 -20.89 -18.17 -21.39
#